data_AF-A0A8C1B6S1-F1
#
_entry.id   AF-A0A8C1B6S1-F1
#
_cell.length_a   1.000
_cell.length_b   1.000
_cell.length_c   1.000
_cell.angle_alpha   90.00
_cell.angle_beta   90.00
_cell.angle_gamma   90.00
#
_symmetry.space_group_name_H-M   'P 1'
#
loop_
_entity.id
_entity.type
_entity.pdbx_description
1 polymer ?
#
loop_
_entity_poly.entity_id
_entity_poly.type
_entity_poly.pdbx_seq_one_letter_code
_entity_poly.pdbx_strand_id
1 'polypeptide(L)'
;MSWVKSVASSENVFDEDVDDISLQNKEWKYNMEKRAKDGFRDGSDAGKEASLQAGFNMGYTEGATRMTIIGQLKGIMSAVRCWCQVQLPGSPALASVTNLLQRLETHEDELVEAMRKAQQRPPPSVTEMVDDMENLNVENRNQGGESRCSDNGDCCGRDGANNDCCGNVRGVSEDSPRTLCQGSFCTAESLKQLLKCCLDLITELGLPEELKLHIQQLTHT
;
A
#
# COMPACT_ATOMS: atom_id res chain seq x y z
N MET A 1 31.77 -59.48 -68.66
CA MET A 1 32.18 -59.08 -67.30
C MET A 1 32.54 -57.61 -67.35
N SER A 2 31.69 -56.74 -66.79
CA SER A 2 31.87 -55.29 -66.75
C SER A 2 31.64 -54.84 -65.32
N TRP A 3 32.73 -54.58 -64.60
CA TRP A 3 32.72 -53.92 -63.30
C TRP A 3 32.90 -52.42 -63.54
N VAL A 4 32.35 -51.61 -62.63
CA VAL A 4 32.35 -50.13 -62.57
C VAL A 4 31.05 -49.45 -63.03
N LYS A 5 30.13 -49.32 -62.09
CA LYS A 5 29.42 -48.11 -61.62
C LYS A 5 28.47 -48.58 -60.51
N SER A 6 28.34 -47.97 -59.35
CA SER A 6 28.60 -46.60 -58.93
C SER A 6 28.58 -46.62 -57.40
N VAL A 7 29.34 -45.71 -56.78
CA VAL A 7 29.24 -45.29 -55.39
C VAL A 7 27.79 -45.36 -54.93
N ALA A 8 27.52 -46.23 -53.94
CA ALA A 8 26.31 -46.15 -53.17
C ALA A 8 26.21 -44.73 -52.65
N SER A 9 25.13 -44.05 -53.03
CA SER A 9 24.72 -42.77 -52.45
C SER A 9 24.99 -42.87 -50.95
N SER A 10 25.81 -41.97 -50.44
CA SER A 10 25.93 -41.74 -49.01
C SER A 10 24.54 -41.37 -48.52
N GLU A 11 23.79 -42.39 -48.13
CA GLU A 11 22.69 -42.30 -47.20
C GLU A 11 23.18 -41.37 -46.09
N ASN A 12 22.51 -40.24 -45.91
CA ASN A 12 22.80 -39.28 -44.86
C ASN A 12 22.42 -39.97 -43.54
N VAL A 13 23.27 -40.87 -43.05
CA VAL A 13 23.01 -41.73 -41.87
C VAL A 13 23.09 -40.95 -40.55
N PHE A 14 23.44 -39.66 -40.63
CA PHE A 14 23.42 -38.74 -39.50
C PHE A 14 22.80 -37.42 -39.95
N ASP A 15 21.48 -37.26 -39.78
CA ASP A 15 20.84 -35.95 -39.73
C ASP A 15 21.15 -35.29 -38.36
N GLU A 16 22.43 -35.24 -38.00
CA GLU A 16 22.94 -34.69 -36.72
C GLU A 16 22.51 -33.23 -36.56
N ASP A 17 22.47 -32.47 -37.66
CA ASP A 17 21.97 -31.09 -37.70
C ASP A 17 20.46 -30.98 -37.46
N VAL A 18 19.65 -31.99 -37.82
CA VAL A 18 18.19 -31.98 -37.58
C VAL A 18 17.89 -32.22 -36.11
N ASP A 19 18.65 -33.12 -35.47
CA ASP A 19 18.56 -33.35 -34.03
C ASP A 19 19.02 -32.11 -33.25
N ASP A 20 20.10 -31.45 -33.66
CA ASP A 20 20.57 -30.19 -33.05
C ASP A 20 19.58 -29.03 -33.22
N ILE A 21 19.00 -28.84 -34.42
CA ILE A 21 17.98 -27.81 -34.66
C ILE A 21 16.71 -28.11 -33.84
N SER A 22 16.32 -29.38 -33.71
CA SER A 22 15.16 -29.77 -32.92
C SER A 22 15.37 -29.52 -31.42
N LEU A 23 16.59 -29.75 -30.92
CA LEU A 23 16.99 -29.49 -29.55
C LEU A 23 16.99 -27.99 -29.26
N GLN A 24 17.60 -27.18 -30.14
CA GLN A 24 17.60 -25.72 -30.03
C GLN A 24 16.17 -25.15 -30.02
N ASN A 25 15.28 -25.67 -30.86
CA ASN A 25 13.89 -25.22 -30.91
C ASN A 25 13.11 -25.60 -29.64
N LYS A 26 13.39 -26.77 -29.06
CA LYS A 26 12.82 -27.21 -27.77
C LYS A 26 13.30 -26.34 -26.62
N GLU A 27 14.60 -26.04 -26.55
CA GLU A 27 15.16 -25.13 -25.55
C GLU A 27 14.63 -23.71 -25.69
N TRP A 28 14.51 -23.20 -26.91
CA TRP A 28 13.90 -21.90 -27.18
C TRP A 28 12.46 -21.83 -26.67
N LYS A 29 11.63 -22.83 -27.01
CA LYS A 29 10.23 -22.90 -26.57
C LYS A 29 10.12 -22.98 -25.05
N TYR A 30 10.93 -23.83 -24.42
CA TYR A 30 10.97 -23.95 -22.96
C TYR A 30 11.38 -22.63 -22.30
N ASN A 31 12.44 -21.99 -22.78
CA ASN A 31 12.91 -20.70 -22.25
C ASN A 31 11.88 -19.58 -22.45
N MET A 32 11.14 -19.60 -23.56
CA MET A 32 10.09 -18.61 -23.81
C MET A 32 8.90 -18.79 -22.87
N GLU A 33 8.46 -20.03 -22.66
CA GLU A 33 7.39 -20.36 -21.70
C GLU A 33 7.82 -20.02 -20.27
N LYS A 34 9.06 -20.34 -19.90
CA LYS A 34 9.64 -19.99 -18.61
C LYS A 34 9.68 -18.47 -18.40
N ARG A 35 10.16 -17.70 -19.38
CA ARG A 35 10.18 -16.23 -19.30
C ARG A 35 8.78 -15.64 -19.07
N ALA A 36 7.75 -16.17 -19.73
CA ALA A 36 6.38 -15.69 -19.56
C ALA A 36 5.85 -15.96 -18.14
N LYS A 37 6.10 -17.15 -17.60
CA LYS A 37 5.72 -17.53 -16.23
C LYS A 37 6.48 -16.73 -15.18
N ASP A 38 7.79 -16.57 -15.37
CA ASP A 38 8.65 -15.82 -14.46
C ASP A 38 8.27 -14.33 -14.48
N GLY A 39 7.99 -13.74 -15.65
CA GLY A 39 7.55 -12.35 -15.76
C GLY A 39 6.18 -12.07 -15.13
N PHE A 40 5.24 -13.03 -15.20
CA PHE A 40 3.96 -12.90 -14.50
C PHE A 40 4.13 -12.93 -12.98
N ARG A 41 4.93 -13.87 -12.47
CA ARG A 41 5.23 -13.96 -11.04
C ARG A 41 5.92 -12.71 -10.52
N ASP A 42 6.97 -12.27 -11.22
CA ASP A 42 7.71 -11.05 -10.88
C ASP A 42 6.80 -9.82 -10.91
N GLY A 43 5.94 -9.68 -11.92
CA GLY A 43 4.97 -8.59 -12.00
C GLY A 43 3.92 -8.62 -10.87
N SER A 44 3.44 -9.81 -10.49
CA SER A 44 2.51 -9.99 -9.38
C SER A 44 3.15 -9.63 -8.04
N ASP A 45 4.37 -10.13 -7.79
CA ASP A 45 5.12 -9.85 -6.58
C ASP A 45 5.47 -8.36 -6.48
N ALA A 46 5.97 -7.75 -7.56
CA ALA A 46 6.26 -6.32 -7.62
C ALA A 46 5.01 -5.47 -7.38
N GLY A 47 3.85 -5.85 -7.93
CA GLY A 47 2.59 -5.15 -7.72
C GLY A 47 2.10 -5.23 -6.26
N LYS A 48 2.25 -6.39 -5.63
CA LYS A 48 1.93 -6.61 -4.22
C LYS A 48 2.84 -5.79 -3.32
N GLU A 49 4.15 -5.83 -3.55
CA GLU A 49 5.13 -5.07 -2.79
C GLU A 49 4.90 -3.56 -2.92
N ALA A 50 4.68 -3.05 -4.13
CA ALA A 50 4.41 -1.63 -4.36
C ALA A 50 3.16 -1.15 -3.61
N SER A 51 2.08 -1.94 -3.64
CA SER A 51 0.84 -1.61 -2.94
C SER A 51 1.01 -1.64 -1.42
N LEU A 52 1.73 -2.64 -0.90
CA LEU A 52 2.03 -2.76 0.53
C LEU A 52 2.92 -1.61 1.02
N GLN A 53 3.95 -1.26 0.25
CA GLN A 53 4.87 -0.17 0.58
C GLN A 53 4.15 1.18 0.62
N ALA A 54 3.24 1.44 -0.32
CA ALA A 54 2.43 2.65 -0.32
C ALA A 54 1.57 2.76 0.96
N GLY A 55 0.91 1.66 1.36
CA GLY A 55 0.16 1.59 2.60
C GLY A 55 1.04 1.79 3.85
N PHE A 56 2.21 1.16 3.87
CA PHE A 56 3.18 1.30 4.95
C PHE A 56 3.67 2.75 5.08
N ASN A 57 4.09 3.38 3.99
CA ASN A 57 4.59 4.76 4.01
C ASN A 57 3.53 5.74 4.53
N MET A 58 2.27 5.56 4.11
CA MET A 58 1.16 6.38 4.58
C MET A 58 0.92 6.19 6.09
N GLY A 59 0.81 4.94 6.54
CA GLY A 59 0.59 4.62 7.96
C GLY A 59 1.76 5.05 8.85
N TYR A 60 3.00 4.88 8.37
CA TYR A 60 4.21 5.33 9.06
C TYR A 60 4.23 6.85 9.21
N THR A 61 3.94 7.60 8.14
CA THR A 61 3.96 9.07 8.17
C THR A 61 2.89 9.60 9.11
N GLU A 62 1.67 9.07 9.04
CA GLU A 62 0.58 9.48 9.94
C GLU A 62 0.89 9.15 11.40
N GLY A 63 1.37 7.92 11.67
CA GLY A 63 1.70 7.47 13.01
C GLY A 63 2.87 8.26 13.62
N ALA A 64 3.95 8.45 12.85
CA ALA A 64 5.14 9.19 13.28
C ALA A 64 4.81 10.66 13.56
N THR A 65 4.00 11.32 12.72
CA THR A 65 3.60 12.72 12.93
C THR A 65 2.84 12.89 14.25
N ARG A 66 1.83 12.04 14.49
CA ARG A 66 1.03 12.09 15.72
C ARG A 66 1.89 11.77 16.96
N MET A 67 2.74 10.75 16.86
CA MET A 67 3.60 10.32 17.96
C MET A 67 4.68 11.34 18.32
N THR A 68 5.19 12.08 17.32
CA THR A 68 6.18 13.15 17.54
C THR A 68 5.59 14.26 18.40
N ILE A 69 4.36 14.71 18.08
CA ILE A 69 3.66 15.76 18.84
C ILE A 69 3.44 15.30 20.28
N ILE A 70 2.93 14.07 20.47
CA ILE A 70 2.71 13.50 21.81
C ILE A 70 4.03 13.42 22.58
N GLY A 71 5.09 12.89 21.96
CA GLY A 71 6.41 12.75 22.59
C GLY A 71 7.02 14.08 23.00
N GLN A 72 6.93 15.11 22.15
CA GLN A 72 7.38 16.46 22.48
C GLN A 72 6.59 17.06 23.64
N LEU A 73 5.27 16.89 23.63
CA LEU A 73 4.40 17.40 24.70
C LEU A 73 4.68 16.69 26.04
N LYS A 74 4.92 15.36 26.04
CA LYS A 74 5.40 14.62 27.23
C LYS A 74 6.70 15.19 27.75
N GLY A 75 7.67 15.42 26.87
CA GLY A 75 8.97 15.98 27.23
C GLY A 75 8.84 17.35 27.90
N ILE A 76 8.05 18.25 27.30
CA ILE A 76 7.77 19.58 27.84
C ILE A 76 7.10 19.48 29.21
N MET A 77 6.00 18.74 29.33
CA MET A 77 5.26 18.62 30.59
C MET A 77 6.08 17.94 31.69
N SER A 78 6.95 17.00 31.34
CA SER A 78 7.89 16.37 32.27
C SER A 78 8.91 17.37 32.81
N ALA A 79 9.44 18.24 31.94
CA ALA A 79 10.35 19.32 32.34
C ALA A 79 9.64 20.35 33.24
N VAL A 80 8.41 20.75 32.88
CA VAL A 80 7.58 21.64 33.70
C VAL A 80 7.30 21.03 35.07
N ARG A 81 6.99 19.72 35.13
CA ARG A 81 6.80 19.00 36.39
C ARG A 81 8.04 19.07 37.27
N CYS A 82 9.22 18.80 36.70
CA CYS A 82 10.49 18.87 37.41
C CYS A 82 10.76 20.28 37.95
N TRP A 83 10.51 21.30 37.13
CA TRP A 83 10.63 22.70 37.55
C TRP A 83 9.67 23.04 38.69
N CYS A 84 8.39 22.64 38.60
CA CYS A 84 7.40 22.83 39.66
C CYS A 84 7.79 22.14 40.97
N GLN A 85 8.43 20.97 40.91
CA GLN A 85 8.91 20.27 42.11
C GLN A 85 10.00 21.05 42.84
N VAL A 86 10.90 21.70 42.09
CA VAL A 86 12.02 22.45 42.65
C VAL A 86 11.57 23.82 43.17
N GLN A 87 10.76 24.54 42.39
CA GLN A 87 10.40 25.93 42.69
C GLN A 87 9.14 26.09 43.54
N LEU A 88 8.21 25.14 43.46
CA LEU A 88 6.90 25.22 44.09
C LEU A 88 6.52 23.90 44.79
N PRO A 89 7.33 23.44 45.77
CA PRO A 89 7.07 22.19 46.47
C PRO A 89 5.70 22.25 47.18
N GLY A 90 4.83 21.28 46.87
CA GLY A 90 3.50 21.17 47.48
C GLY A 90 2.42 22.09 46.90
N SER A 91 2.71 22.83 45.81
CA SER A 91 1.70 23.65 45.15
C SER A 91 0.59 22.81 44.47
N PRO A 92 -0.66 23.33 44.37
CA PRO A 92 -1.72 22.66 43.61
C PRO A 92 -1.37 22.56 42.12
N ALA A 93 -0.51 23.45 41.61
CA ALA A 93 -0.05 23.43 40.23
C ALA A 93 0.78 22.18 39.92
N LEU A 94 1.56 21.65 40.88
CA LEU A 94 2.27 20.39 40.70
C LEU A 94 1.31 19.20 40.50
N ALA A 95 0.19 19.20 41.24
CA ALA A 95 -0.85 18.18 41.09
C ALA A 95 -1.55 18.30 39.72
N SER A 96 -1.87 19.53 39.28
CA SER A 96 -2.44 19.78 37.95
C SER A 96 -1.51 19.33 36.81
N VAL A 97 -0.21 19.66 36.89
CA VAL A 97 0.80 19.20 35.92
C VAL A 97 0.89 17.68 35.88
N THR A 98 0.93 17.04 37.04
CA THR A 98 1.03 15.57 37.13
C THR A 98 -0.23 14.90 36.59
N ASN A 99 -1.42 15.44 36.86
CA ASN A 99 -2.68 14.94 36.30
C ASN A 99 -2.71 15.08 34.77
N LEU A 100 -2.28 16.22 34.24
CA LEU A 100 -2.25 16.45 32.79
C LEU A 100 -1.25 15.51 32.09
N LEU A 101 -0.10 15.26 32.71
CA LEU A 101 0.88 14.29 32.20
C LEU A 101 0.31 12.86 32.19
N GLN A 102 -0.41 12.45 33.24
CA GLN A 102 -1.08 11.14 33.30
C GLN A 102 -2.14 10.99 32.20
N ARG A 103 -2.95 12.03 31.98
CA ARG A 103 -3.96 12.05 30.90
C ARG A 103 -3.31 11.89 29.53
N LEU A 104 -2.15 12.51 29.34
CA LEU A 104 -1.43 12.45 28.08
C LEU A 104 -0.77 11.08 27.84
N GLU A 105 -0.26 10.42 28.88
CA GLU A 105 0.18 9.02 28.82
C GLU A 105 -0.97 8.07 28.49
N THR A 106 -2.14 8.28 29.10
CA THR A 106 -3.32 7.45 28.81
C THR A 106 -3.77 7.60 27.36
N HIS A 107 -3.78 8.83 26.83
CA HIS A 107 -4.12 9.08 25.43
C HIS A 107 -3.11 8.46 24.45
N GLU A 108 -1.81 8.44 24.79
CA GLU A 108 -0.79 7.74 24.01
C GLU A 108 -1.02 6.23 23.98
N ASP A 109 -1.27 5.62 25.15
CA ASP A 109 -1.53 4.19 25.27
C ASP A 109 -2.78 3.78 24.48
N GLU A 110 -3.85 4.57 24.57
CA GLU A 110 -5.08 4.38 23.80
C GLU A 110 -4.84 4.45 22.30
N LEU A 111 -4.02 5.40 21.84
CA LEU A 111 -3.65 5.55 20.43
C LEU A 111 -2.84 4.34 19.93
N VAL A 112 -1.82 3.92 20.69
CA VAL A 112 -1.00 2.75 20.35
C VAL A 112 -1.83 1.48 20.31
N GLU A 113 -2.74 1.32 21.27
CA GLU A 113 -3.65 0.19 21.33
C GLU A 113 -4.65 0.18 20.16
N ALA A 114 -5.15 1.36 19.75
CA ALA A 114 -5.99 1.50 18.57
C ALA A 114 -5.23 1.11 17.29
N MET A 115 -3.97 1.56 17.14
CA MET A 115 -3.11 1.16 16.02
C MET A 115 -2.87 -0.35 16.00
N ARG A 116 -2.59 -0.95 17.16
CA ARG A 116 -2.41 -2.41 17.30
C ARG A 116 -3.65 -3.19 16.89
N LYS A 117 -4.84 -2.74 17.31
CA LYS A 117 -6.13 -3.36 16.94
C LYS A 117 -6.40 -3.24 15.44
N ALA A 118 -6.08 -2.11 14.82
CA ALA A 118 -6.22 -1.91 13.38
C ALA A 118 -5.34 -2.86 12.57
N GLN A 119 -4.12 -3.15 13.03
CA GLN A 119 -3.23 -4.14 12.40
C GLN A 119 -3.74 -5.58 12.52
N GLN A 120 -4.42 -5.92 13.61
CA GLN A 120 -4.94 -7.28 13.86
C GLN A 120 -6.24 -7.60 13.10
N ARG A 121 -6.95 -6.58 12.61
CA ARG A 121 -8.14 -6.73 11.77
C ARG A 121 -7.88 -6.08 10.41
N PRO A 122 -6.99 -6.66 9.58
CA PRO A 122 -6.84 -6.16 8.23
C PRO A 122 -8.21 -6.21 7.53
N PRO A 123 -8.60 -5.18 6.76
CA PRO A 123 -9.71 -5.30 5.82
C PRO A 123 -9.52 -6.57 4.99
N PRO A 124 -10.59 -7.26 4.55
CA PRO A 124 -10.45 -8.45 3.71
C PRO A 124 -9.50 -8.11 2.56
N SER A 125 -8.33 -8.72 2.59
CA SER A 125 -7.23 -8.30 1.73
C SER A 125 -7.50 -8.86 0.33
N VAL A 126 -7.20 -8.07 -0.70
CA VAL A 126 -7.31 -8.48 -2.10
C VAL A 126 -6.56 -9.80 -2.37
N THR A 127 -5.55 -10.13 -1.55
CA THR A 127 -4.83 -11.40 -1.54
C THR A 127 -5.72 -12.64 -1.46
N GLU A 128 -6.84 -12.60 -0.71
CA GLU A 128 -7.80 -13.72 -0.67
C GLU A 128 -8.56 -13.91 -2.00
N MET A 129 -8.56 -12.91 -2.88
CA MET A 129 -9.17 -12.99 -4.22
C MET A 129 -8.16 -13.38 -5.32
N VAL A 130 -6.85 -13.24 -5.10
CA VAL A 130 -5.82 -13.56 -6.11
C VAL A 130 -5.41 -15.03 -6.08
N ASP A 131 -5.53 -15.71 -4.93
CA ASP A 131 -5.29 -17.16 -4.82
C ASP A 131 -6.27 -17.96 -5.71
N ASP A 132 -7.44 -17.41 -6.07
CA ASP A 132 -8.39 -18.00 -7.01
C ASP A 132 -7.99 -17.80 -8.50
N MET A 133 -7.02 -16.93 -8.81
CA MET A 133 -6.52 -16.70 -10.18
C MET A 133 -5.35 -17.61 -10.58
N GLU A 134 -4.72 -18.31 -9.65
CA GLU A 134 -3.63 -19.27 -9.94
C GLU A 134 -4.09 -20.45 -10.82
N ASN A 135 -5.41 -20.61 -11.01
CA ASN A 135 -6.03 -21.64 -11.85
C ASN A 135 -6.43 -21.17 -13.26
N LEU A 136 -6.14 -19.92 -13.64
CA LEU A 136 -6.29 -19.50 -15.04
C LEU A 136 -5.10 -20.02 -15.84
N ASN A 137 -5.20 -21.29 -16.25
CA ASN A 137 -4.40 -21.89 -17.29
C ASN A 137 -4.44 -20.97 -18.51
N VAL A 138 -3.39 -20.16 -18.72
CA VAL A 138 -3.20 -19.39 -19.95
C VAL A 138 -2.82 -20.40 -21.02
N GLU A 139 -3.80 -21.17 -21.48
CA GLU A 139 -3.64 -22.01 -22.66
C GLU A 139 -3.32 -21.07 -23.81
N ASN A 140 -2.08 -21.16 -24.28
CA ASN A 140 -1.69 -20.65 -25.57
C ASN A 140 -2.56 -21.35 -26.62
N ARG A 141 -3.71 -20.75 -26.95
CA ARG A 141 -4.55 -21.15 -28.09
C ARG A 141 -3.82 -20.82 -29.40
N ASN A 142 -2.74 -21.53 -29.65
CA ASN A 142 -2.26 -21.79 -31.00
C ASN A 142 -3.06 -22.95 -31.57
N GLN A 143 -4.34 -22.72 -31.83
CA GLN A 143 -5.13 -23.56 -32.72
C GLN A 143 -5.99 -22.64 -33.57
N GLY A 144 -5.77 -22.70 -34.89
CA GLY A 144 -6.48 -21.92 -35.89
C GLY A 144 -7.98 -22.07 -35.74
N GLY A 145 -8.62 -20.99 -35.30
CA GLY A 145 -10.06 -20.80 -35.35
C GLY A 145 -10.34 -19.65 -36.31
N GLU A 146 -11.04 -19.95 -37.39
CA GLU A 146 -11.48 -18.99 -38.40
C GLU A 146 -12.04 -17.70 -37.76
N SER A 147 -11.40 -16.57 -38.06
CA SER A 147 -12.05 -15.28 -37.92
C SER A 147 -13.20 -15.22 -38.92
N ARG A 148 -14.43 -15.49 -38.45
CA ARG A 148 -15.64 -15.14 -39.18
C ARG A 148 -16.10 -13.77 -38.72
N CYS A 149 -15.44 -12.74 -39.21
CA CYS A 149 -16.09 -11.46 -39.41
C CYS A 149 -16.99 -11.63 -40.64
N SER A 150 -18.27 -11.93 -40.43
CA SER A 150 -19.25 -11.85 -41.52
C SER A 150 -19.53 -10.38 -41.80
N ASP A 151 -19.16 -9.99 -43.01
CA ASP A 151 -19.44 -8.74 -43.68
C ASP A 151 -20.96 -8.60 -43.89
N ASN A 152 -21.62 -7.77 -43.06
CA ASN A 152 -22.72 -6.87 -43.43
C ASN A 152 -23.49 -6.38 -42.19
N GLY A 153 -23.37 -5.08 -41.92
CA GLY A 153 -24.49 -4.24 -41.49
C GLY A 153 -24.59 -3.92 -39.99
N ASP A 154 -24.36 -2.63 -39.69
CA ASP A 154 -24.95 -1.88 -38.58
C ASP A 154 -24.74 -2.39 -37.15
N CYS A 155 -23.57 -2.05 -36.60
CA CYS A 155 -23.53 -1.69 -35.18
C CYS A 155 -24.07 -0.25 -35.06
N CYS A 156 -25.17 -0.10 -34.32
CA CYS A 156 -25.86 1.15 -33.89
C CYS A 156 -27.14 1.52 -34.66
N GLY A 157 -28.19 0.73 -34.50
CA GLY A 157 -29.58 1.10 -34.80
C GLY A 157 -30.41 1.27 -33.54
N ARG A 158 -30.99 2.47 -33.39
CA ARG A 158 -31.84 2.97 -32.30
C ARG A 158 -33.20 2.26 -32.30
N ASP A 159 -33.61 1.67 -31.16
CA ASP A 159 -34.94 1.81 -30.55
C ASP A 159 -35.13 0.87 -29.34
N GLY A 160 -35.39 1.46 -28.16
CA GLY A 160 -36.30 0.90 -27.15
C GLY A 160 -35.85 -0.26 -26.24
N ALA A 161 -35.47 0.11 -25.01
CA ALA A 161 -35.60 -0.63 -23.74
C ALA A 161 -34.46 -1.57 -23.26
N ASN A 162 -33.83 -1.12 -22.16
CA ASN A 162 -33.10 -1.86 -21.12
C ASN A 162 -32.01 -2.85 -21.54
N ASN A 163 -30.75 -2.48 -21.37
CA ASN A 163 -29.99 -2.71 -20.12
C ASN A 163 -28.57 -2.14 -20.28
N ASP A 164 -28.05 -1.58 -19.20
CA ASP A 164 -26.72 -0.96 -19.09
C ASP A 164 -25.59 -1.89 -19.53
N CYS A 165 -24.86 -1.49 -20.57
CA CYS A 165 -23.49 -1.93 -20.81
C CYS A 165 -22.72 -0.78 -21.50
N CYS A 166 -21.67 -0.31 -20.83
CA CYS A 166 -20.60 0.58 -21.31
C CYS A 166 -20.88 2.10 -21.27
N GLY A 167 -20.58 2.70 -20.11
CA GLY A 167 -20.31 4.12 -19.94
C GLY A 167 -18.82 4.44 -20.04
N ASN A 168 -18.52 5.42 -20.89
CA ASN A 168 -17.26 5.73 -21.55
C ASN A 168 -16.26 6.53 -20.68
N VAL A 169 -14.97 6.39 -21.01
CA VAL A 169 -13.88 7.29 -20.62
C VAL A 169 -13.97 8.58 -21.44
N ARG A 170 -14.10 9.75 -20.78
CA ARG A 170 -13.35 10.97 -21.12
C ARG A 170 -13.59 12.12 -20.13
N GLY A 171 -12.50 12.57 -19.49
CA GLY A 171 -12.08 13.97 -19.57
C GLY A 171 -12.37 14.90 -18.38
N VAL A 172 -11.37 15.00 -17.49
CA VAL A 172 -10.91 16.21 -16.78
C VAL A 172 -11.82 16.84 -15.72
N SER A 173 -11.51 16.57 -14.46
CA SER A 173 -11.03 17.59 -13.52
C SER A 173 -10.31 16.91 -12.35
N GLU A 174 -9.17 17.48 -11.98
CA GLU A 174 -8.38 17.12 -10.82
C GLU A 174 -9.26 17.10 -9.58
N ASP A 175 -9.51 15.93 -9.01
CA ASP A 175 -9.75 15.85 -7.58
C ASP A 175 -9.29 14.49 -7.06
N SER A 176 -8.41 14.60 -6.08
CA SER A 176 -7.74 13.54 -5.34
C SER A 176 -8.68 12.38 -4.99
N PRO A 177 -8.25 11.10 -5.05
CA PRO A 177 -9.05 10.01 -4.50
C PRO A 177 -9.17 10.28 -3.00
N ARG A 178 -10.37 10.71 -2.59
CA ARG A 178 -10.73 10.96 -1.20
C ARG A 178 -10.38 9.72 -0.39
N THR A 179 -9.30 9.85 0.36
CA THR A 179 -8.85 8.93 1.39
C THR A 179 -10.02 8.70 2.34
N LEU A 180 -10.65 7.54 2.22
CA LEU A 180 -11.73 7.10 3.09
C LEU A 180 -11.12 6.60 4.40
N CYS A 181 -10.49 7.52 5.13
CA CYS A 181 -10.01 7.31 6.48
C CYS A 181 -10.73 8.29 7.43
N GLN A 182 -12.06 8.28 7.37
CA GLN A 182 -12.88 8.76 8.48
C GLN A 182 -13.17 7.60 9.43
N GLY A 183 -12.09 7.04 9.99
CA GLY A 183 -12.15 6.40 11.29
C GLY A 183 -12.31 7.50 12.33
N SER A 184 -13.53 8.00 12.50
CA SER A 184 -13.88 8.83 13.65
C SER A 184 -13.75 7.97 14.89
N PHE A 185 -12.55 7.94 15.48
CA PHE A 185 -12.34 7.41 16.81
C PHE A 185 -13.03 8.34 17.80
N CYS A 186 -14.32 8.09 18.02
CA CYS A 186 -15.09 8.65 19.12
C CYS A 186 -14.73 7.86 20.38
N THR A 187 -13.82 8.39 21.21
CA THR A 187 -13.77 8.25 22.67
C THR A 187 -12.49 8.92 23.19
N ALA A 188 -12.59 9.54 24.38
CA ALA A 188 -11.50 10.20 25.11
C ALA A 188 -10.97 11.49 24.45
N GLU A 189 -10.40 12.35 25.29
CA GLU A 189 -10.02 13.73 24.94
C GLU A 189 -9.15 13.80 23.69
N SER A 190 -9.49 14.69 22.76
CA SER A 190 -8.67 14.86 21.56
C SER A 190 -7.29 15.44 21.91
N LEU A 191 -6.25 15.05 21.17
CA LEU A 191 -4.91 15.66 21.27
C LEU A 191 -4.95 17.21 21.28
N LYS A 192 -5.87 17.82 20.52
CA LYS A 192 -6.09 19.27 20.49
C LYS A 192 -6.55 19.84 21.83
N GLN A 193 -7.41 19.11 22.55
CA GLN A 193 -7.86 19.50 23.89
C GLN A 193 -6.71 19.40 24.89
N LEU A 194 -5.90 18.34 24.83
CA LEU A 194 -4.71 18.19 25.69
C LEU A 194 -3.68 19.29 25.44
N LEU A 195 -3.41 19.63 24.18
CA LEU A 195 -2.55 20.76 23.79
C LEU A 195 -3.05 22.08 24.38
N LYS A 196 -4.35 22.34 24.27
CA LYS A 196 -4.97 23.53 24.87
C LYS A 196 -4.80 23.56 26.39
N CYS A 197 -5.08 22.45 27.07
CA CYS A 197 -4.88 22.35 28.52
C CYS A 197 -3.42 22.59 28.93
N CYS A 198 -2.45 22.11 28.14
CA CYS A 198 -1.03 22.36 28.40
C CYS A 198 -0.70 23.85 28.26
N LEU A 199 -1.23 24.50 27.21
CA LEU A 199 -1.04 25.92 26.97
C LEU A 199 -1.65 26.77 28.10
N ASP A 200 -2.89 26.49 28.49
CA ASP A 200 -3.58 27.19 29.57
C ASP A 200 -2.77 27.06 30.88
N LEU A 201 -2.31 25.85 31.22
CA LEU A 201 -1.52 25.62 32.42
C LEU A 201 -0.17 26.36 32.41
N ILE A 202 0.51 26.43 31.27
CA ILE A 202 1.78 27.17 31.13
C ILE A 202 1.55 28.67 31.25
N THR A 203 0.41 29.18 30.78
CA THR A 203 0.03 30.58 30.99
C THR A 203 -0.27 30.89 32.46
N GLU A 204 -0.96 29.99 33.17
CA GLU A 204 -1.25 30.14 34.60
C GLU A 204 0.02 30.12 35.46
N LEU A 205 1.00 29.28 35.10
CA LEU A 205 2.29 29.19 35.79
C LEU A 205 3.23 30.36 35.52
N GLY A 206 2.90 31.25 34.58
CA GLY A 206 3.75 32.38 34.20
C GLY A 206 5.09 31.94 33.58
N LEU A 207 5.11 30.80 32.90
CA LEU A 207 6.31 30.25 32.25
C LEU A 207 6.70 31.03 30.98
N PRO A 208 7.96 30.90 30.51
CA PRO A 208 8.49 31.69 29.39
C PRO A 208 7.65 31.62 28.12
N GLU A 209 7.56 32.73 27.39
CA GLU A 209 6.77 32.86 26.16
C GLU A 209 7.29 31.95 25.04
N GLU A 210 8.58 31.64 25.04
CA GLU A 210 9.19 30.70 24.10
C GLU A 210 8.56 29.30 24.21
N LEU A 211 8.20 28.88 25.43
CA LEU A 211 7.56 27.59 25.67
C LEU A 211 6.13 27.56 25.11
N LYS A 212 5.41 28.67 25.24
CA LYS A 212 4.06 28.82 24.71
C LYS A 212 4.07 28.80 23.19
N LEU A 213 5.00 29.51 22.56
CA LEU A 213 5.21 29.48 21.11
C LEU A 213 5.52 28.07 20.61
N HIS A 214 6.36 27.33 21.33
CA HIS A 214 6.68 25.95 20.95
C HIS A 214 5.43 25.06 20.95
N ILE A 215 4.57 25.14 21.97
CA ILE A 215 3.33 24.34 22.02
C ILE A 215 2.32 24.79 20.96
N GLN A 216 2.26 26.08 20.65
CA GLN A 216 1.42 26.58 19.56
C GLN A 216 1.88 26.02 18.21
N GLN A 217 3.19 25.92 17.96
CA GLN A 217 3.72 25.30 16.75
C GLN A 217 3.27 23.84 16.62
N LEU A 218 3.26 23.08 17.71
CA LEU A 218 2.76 21.69 17.74
C LEU A 218 1.28 21.55 17.39
N THR A 219 0.50 22.62 17.55
CA THR A 219 -0.94 22.63 17.22
C THR A 219 -1.17 22.82 15.72
N HIS A 220 -0.21 23.38 14.99
CA HIS A 220 -0.30 23.71 13.57
C HIS A 220 0.38 22.71 12.63
N THR A 221 1.20 21.79 13.17
CA THR A 221 1.74 20.60 12.49
C THR A 221 0.70 19.49 12.35
#